data_AF-A0A2N2RQ82-F1
#
_entry.id   AF-A0A2N2RQ82-F1
#
_cell.length_a   1.000
_cell.length_b   1.000
_cell.length_c   1.000
_cell.angle_alpha   90.00
_cell.angle_beta   90.00
_cell.angle_gamma   90.00
#
_symmetry.space_group_name_H-M   'P 1'
#
loop_
_entity.id
_entity.type
_entity.pdbx_description
1 polymer ?
#
loop_
_entity_poly.entity_id
_entity_poly.type
_entity_poly.pdbx_seq_one_letter_code
_entity_poly.pdbx_strand_id
1 'polypeptide(L)'
;MRKHLGRFHFNFAVTVSIICILATLLLHSLVQMQSGVDKIIHDTELNNLRLSLAESWVHRQASFQTVDSKALANTNPMRLISEPPNNYIGEKTTPPANQDKIWYFDIIKKELVYVYSGGKEARYVLVSTIQNAEVSYLSMGGLDLIPVPNQ
;
A
#
# COMPACT_ATOMS: atom_id res chain seq x y z
N MET A 1 65.23 18.99 10.98
CA MET A 1 64.24 19.31 9.94
C MET A 1 63.18 18.19 9.88
N ARG A 2 62.17 18.19 10.76
CA ARG A 2 61.09 17.18 10.81
C ARG A 2 59.79 17.81 11.37
N LYS A 3 59.11 18.62 10.57
CA LYS A 3 57.77 19.17 10.91
C LYS A 3 56.87 19.33 9.68
N HIS A 4 56.77 18.29 8.83
CA HIS A 4 55.79 18.31 7.73
C HIS A 4 54.93 17.04 7.60
N LEU A 5 55.27 15.92 8.25
CA LEU A 5 54.46 14.69 8.12
C LEU A 5 53.15 14.73 8.93
N GLY A 6 53.05 15.47 10.03
CA GLY A 6 51.80 15.49 10.84
C GLY A 6 50.62 16.22 10.18
N ARG A 7 50.90 17.21 9.32
CA ARG A 7 49.86 18.09 8.74
C ARG A 7 49.07 17.42 7.60
N PHE A 8 49.72 16.54 6.84
CA PHE A 8 49.07 15.81 5.75
C PHE A 8 48.11 14.72 6.25
N HIS A 9 48.48 13.99 7.31
CA HIS A 9 47.60 12.95 7.87
C HIS A 9 46.33 13.55 8.50
N PHE A 10 46.44 14.74 9.12
CA PHE A 10 45.27 15.42 9.68
C PHE A 10 44.28 15.86 8.60
N ASN A 11 44.77 16.51 7.54
CA ASN A 11 43.91 16.92 6.42
C ASN A 11 43.28 15.70 5.73
N PHE A 12 44.04 14.62 5.55
CA PHE A 12 43.53 13.37 4.98
C PHE A 12 42.44 12.74 5.85
N ALA A 13 42.66 12.65 7.17
CA ALA A 13 41.67 12.12 8.10
C ALA A 13 40.37 12.94 8.11
N VAL A 14 40.48 14.27 8.07
CA VAL A 14 39.31 15.16 8.00
C VAL A 14 38.54 14.96 6.70
N THR A 15 39.23 14.89 5.55
CA THR A 15 38.57 14.64 4.26
C THR A 15 37.88 13.27 4.23
N VAL A 16 38.54 12.22 4.71
CA VAL A 16 37.95 10.87 4.79
C VAL A 16 36.74 10.86 5.71
N SER A 17 36.80 11.53 6.86
CA SER A 17 35.67 11.64 7.79
C SER A 17 34.47 12.34 7.13
N ILE A 18 34.71 13.43 6.39
CA ILE A 18 33.66 14.14 5.65
C ILE A 18 33.05 13.22 4.59
N ILE A 19 33.88 12.51 3.81
CA ILE A 19 33.41 11.57 2.78
C ILE A 19 32.55 10.45 3.40
N CYS A 20 32.97 9.88 4.53
CA CYS A 20 32.18 8.86 5.24
C CYS A 20 30.82 9.38 5.72
N ILE A 21 30.78 10.61 6.25
CA ILE A 21 29.52 11.23 6.68
C ILE A 21 28.59 11.42 5.47
N LEU A 22 29.09 11.98 4.37
CA LEU A 22 28.29 12.15 3.15
C LEU A 22 27.82 10.82 2.56
N ALA A 23 28.69 9.80 2.52
CA ALA A 23 28.33 8.47 2.01
C ALA A 23 27.24 7.81 2.86
N THR A 24 27.32 7.95 4.19
CA THR A 24 26.31 7.40 5.11
C THR A 24 24.97 8.12 4.94
N LEU A 25 24.98 9.44 4.80
CA LEU A 25 23.76 10.22 4.52
C LEU A 25 23.12 9.84 3.18
N LEU A 26 23.94 9.65 2.14
CA LEU A 26 23.49 9.23 0.82
C LEU A 26 22.85 7.84 0.88
N LEU A 27 23.50 6.90 1.56
CA LEU A 27 22.99 5.54 1.73
C LEU A 27 21.67 5.54 2.53
N HIS A 28 21.57 6.36 3.57
CA HIS A 28 20.33 6.51 4.34
C HIS A 28 19.19 7.11 3.49
N SER A 29 19.49 8.03 2.58
CA SER A 29 18.52 8.56 1.62
C SER A 29 18.06 7.49 0.63
N LEU A 30 19.00 6.67 0.12
CA LEU A 30 18.69 5.57 -0.78
C LEU A 30 17.85 4.47 -0.12
N VAL A 31 18.14 4.14 1.15
CA VAL A 31 17.35 3.15 1.92
C VAL A 31 15.93 3.68 2.21
N GLN A 32 15.77 4.98 2.45
CA GLN A 32 14.45 5.59 2.59
C GLN A 32 13.67 5.58 1.27
N MET A 33 14.35 5.77 0.12
CA MET A 33 13.72 5.60 -1.19
C MET A 33 13.33 4.14 -1.45
N GLN A 34 14.16 3.17 -1.05
CA GLN A 34 13.94 1.74 -1.32
C GLN A 34 12.84 1.13 -0.44
N SER A 35 12.75 1.53 0.84
CA SER A 35 11.60 1.23 1.70
C SER A 35 10.32 1.97 1.27
N GLY A 36 10.47 3.05 0.51
CA GLY A 36 9.39 3.70 -0.22
C GLY A 36 8.89 2.90 -1.43
N VAL A 37 9.71 2.05 -2.07
CA VAL A 37 9.29 1.34 -3.30
C VAL A 37 8.16 0.35 -3.05
N ASP A 38 8.23 -0.47 -1.99
CA ASP A 38 7.14 -1.40 -1.69
C ASP A 38 5.84 -0.67 -1.30
N LYS A 39 5.97 0.50 -0.63
CA LYS A 39 4.81 1.37 -0.34
C LYS A 39 4.25 2.04 -1.60
N ILE A 40 5.11 2.55 -2.47
CA ILE A 40 4.72 3.24 -3.71
C ILE A 40 4.04 2.25 -4.68
N ILE A 41 4.54 1.03 -4.80
CA ILE A 41 3.92 -0.02 -5.63
C ILE A 41 2.54 -0.37 -5.06
N HIS A 42 2.46 -0.59 -3.75
CA HIS A 42 1.20 -0.88 -3.05
C HIS A 42 0.18 0.27 -3.19
N ASP A 43 0.59 1.52 -3.01
CA ASP A 43 -0.30 2.69 -3.10
C ASP A 43 -0.78 2.92 -4.54
N THR A 44 0.06 2.64 -5.53
CA THR A 44 -0.34 2.69 -6.95
C THR A 44 -1.37 1.60 -7.26
N GLU A 45 -1.14 0.38 -6.78
CA GLU A 45 -2.07 -0.75 -6.97
C GLU A 45 -3.42 -0.49 -6.27
N LEU A 46 -3.38 0.06 -5.05
CA LEU A 46 -4.57 0.46 -4.29
C LEU A 46 -5.35 1.57 -5.02
N ASN A 47 -4.68 2.56 -5.61
CA ASN A 47 -5.34 3.60 -6.39
C ASN A 47 -5.99 3.05 -7.66
N ASN A 48 -5.35 2.09 -8.34
CA ASN A 48 -5.95 1.42 -9.48
C ASN A 48 -7.20 0.62 -9.07
N LEU A 49 -7.15 -0.10 -7.95
CA LEU A 49 -8.30 -0.81 -7.39
C LEU A 49 -9.46 0.14 -7.08
N ARG A 50 -9.19 1.29 -6.45
CA ARG A 50 -10.20 2.33 -6.18
C ARG A 50 -10.82 2.86 -7.46
N LEU A 51 -10.02 3.10 -8.49
CA LEU A 51 -10.52 3.57 -9.79
C LEU A 51 -11.42 2.53 -10.45
N SER A 52 -10.99 1.27 -10.52
CA SER A 52 -11.81 0.17 -11.08
C SER A 52 -13.10 -0.05 -10.29
N LEU A 53 -13.07 0.12 -8.96
CA LEU A 53 -14.27 0.08 -8.13
C LEU A 53 -15.23 1.23 -8.49
N ALA A 54 -14.73 2.46 -8.62
CA ALA A 54 -15.53 3.61 -9.01
C ALA A 54 -16.17 3.44 -10.40
N GLU A 55 -15.41 2.95 -11.39
CA GLU A 55 -15.93 2.66 -12.73
C GLU A 55 -17.04 1.60 -12.70
N SER A 56 -16.81 0.50 -11.97
CA SER A 56 -17.81 -0.56 -11.82
C SER A 56 -19.10 -0.08 -11.17
N TRP A 57 -18.98 0.84 -10.20
CA TRP A 57 -20.11 1.45 -9.52
C TRP A 57 -20.93 2.33 -10.47
N VAL A 58 -20.25 3.23 -11.20
CA VAL A 58 -20.89 4.10 -12.19
C VAL A 58 -21.63 3.27 -13.24
N HIS A 59 -21.03 2.18 -13.73
CA HIS A 59 -21.65 1.29 -14.71
C HIS A 59 -22.92 0.60 -14.16
N ARG A 60 -22.89 0.09 -12.92
CA ARG A 60 -24.05 -0.57 -12.28
C ARG A 60 -25.17 0.43 -11.95
N GLN A 61 -24.81 1.64 -11.52
CA GLN A 61 -25.77 2.72 -11.26
C GLN A 61 -26.47 3.16 -12.55
N ALA A 62 -25.73 3.30 -13.65
CA ALA A 62 -26.28 3.62 -14.97
C ALA A 62 -27.19 2.50 -15.51
N SER A 63 -26.95 1.25 -15.12
CA SER A 63 -27.77 0.10 -15.51
C SER A 63 -29.10 -0.02 -14.75
N PHE A 64 -29.47 0.95 -13.89
CA PHE A 64 -30.69 0.95 -13.06
C PHE A 64 -30.88 -0.32 -12.21
N GLN A 65 -29.82 -1.11 -11.98
CA GLN A 65 -29.86 -2.13 -10.97
C GLN A 65 -29.99 -1.42 -9.63
N THR A 66 -31.05 -1.71 -8.87
CA THR A 66 -31.21 -1.22 -7.50
C THR A 66 -30.12 -1.86 -6.65
N VAL A 67 -28.97 -1.20 -6.61
CA VAL A 67 -27.80 -1.67 -5.88
C VAL A 67 -28.00 -1.31 -4.41
N ASP A 68 -28.33 -2.30 -3.59
CA ASP A 68 -28.32 -2.13 -2.14
C ASP A 68 -26.88 -1.93 -1.67
N SER A 69 -26.53 -0.66 -1.46
CA SER A 69 -25.19 -0.23 -1.04
C SER A 69 -24.76 -0.87 0.29
N LYS A 70 -25.71 -1.31 1.12
CA LYS A 70 -25.45 -1.98 2.40
C LYS A 70 -25.03 -3.44 2.21
N ALA A 71 -25.61 -4.12 1.23
CA ALA A 71 -25.22 -5.48 0.87
C ALA A 71 -23.82 -5.53 0.23
N LEU A 72 -23.48 -4.50 -0.55
CA LEU A 72 -22.17 -4.41 -1.21
C LEU A 72 -21.03 -4.06 -0.26
N ALA A 73 -21.24 -3.23 0.77
CA ALA A 73 -20.21 -2.89 1.75
C ALA A 73 -19.66 -4.10 2.54
N ASN A 74 -20.33 -5.26 2.50
CA ASN A 74 -19.88 -6.50 3.13
C ASN A 74 -19.43 -7.56 2.13
N THR A 75 -19.34 -7.20 0.85
CA THR A 75 -19.00 -8.12 -0.23
C THR A 75 -17.53 -7.93 -0.62
N ASN A 76 -16.90 -9.01 -1.08
CA ASN A 76 -15.56 -8.97 -1.62
C ASN A 76 -15.43 -7.91 -2.73
N PRO A 77 -14.59 -6.86 -2.56
CA PRO A 77 -14.44 -5.78 -3.54
C PRO A 77 -13.93 -6.29 -4.89
N MET A 78 -13.18 -7.41 -4.90
CA MET A 78 -12.67 -8.02 -6.14
C MET A 78 -13.79 -8.60 -7.02
N ARG A 79 -15.00 -8.79 -6.48
CA ARG A 79 -16.18 -9.23 -7.26
C ARG A 79 -16.93 -8.06 -7.91
N LEU A 80 -16.62 -6.83 -7.49
CA LEU A 80 -17.26 -5.62 -8.01
C LEU A 80 -16.54 -5.12 -9.25
N ILE A 81 -15.23 -5.27 -9.29
CA ILE A 81 -14.36 -4.92 -10.42
C ILE A 81 -14.36 -6.00 -11.51
N SER A 82 -14.14 -5.57 -12.76
CA SER A 82 -14.13 -6.46 -13.93
C SER A 82 -12.86 -7.30 -14.03
N GLU A 83 -11.71 -6.74 -13.62
CA GLU A 83 -10.41 -7.39 -13.76
C GLU A 83 -9.64 -7.30 -12.43
N PRO A 84 -9.58 -8.39 -11.65
CA PRO A 84 -8.81 -8.42 -10.41
C PRO A 84 -7.30 -8.45 -10.70
N PRO A 85 -6.46 -7.96 -9.78
CA PRO A 85 -5.01 -8.05 -9.89
C PRO A 85 -4.51 -9.49 -10.03
N ASN A 86 -3.45 -9.71 -10.82
CA ASN A 86 -2.88 -11.06 -11.07
C ASN A 86 -2.35 -11.75 -9.80
N ASN A 87 -2.00 -10.97 -8.79
CA ASN A 87 -1.55 -11.42 -7.46
C ASN A 87 -2.71 -11.64 -6.48
N TYR A 88 -3.96 -11.59 -6.95
CA TYR A 88 -5.13 -11.95 -6.15
C TYR A 88 -5.33 -13.47 -6.11
N ILE A 89 -5.18 -14.06 -4.93
CA ILE A 89 -5.26 -15.52 -4.73
C ILE A 89 -6.68 -16.01 -4.35
N GLY A 90 -7.66 -15.11 -4.36
CA GLY A 90 -9.06 -15.42 -4.06
C GLY A 90 -9.48 -15.18 -2.61
N GLU A 91 -10.62 -15.75 -2.26
CA GLU A 91 -11.22 -15.71 -0.92
C GLU A 91 -10.60 -16.82 -0.05
N LYS A 92 -10.08 -16.45 1.12
CA LYS A 92 -9.39 -17.36 2.05
C LYS A 92 -9.90 -17.14 3.48
N THR A 93 -9.97 -18.23 4.23
CA THR A 93 -10.31 -18.23 5.66
C THR A 93 -9.07 -18.07 6.54
N THR A 94 -7.93 -18.52 6.03
CA THR A 94 -6.66 -18.59 6.76
C THR A 94 -5.61 -17.79 6.02
N PRO A 95 -4.77 -17.01 6.73
CA PRO A 95 -3.68 -16.29 6.10
C PRO A 95 -2.75 -17.29 5.38
N PRO A 96 -2.42 -17.03 4.11
CA PRO A 96 -1.53 -17.89 3.33
C PRO A 96 -0.11 -17.85 3.93
N ALA A 97 0.27 -18.93 4.62
CA ALA A 97 1.64 -19.11 5.08
C ALA A 97 2.53 -19.38 3.85
N ASN A 98 3.55 -18.54 3.65
CA ASN A 98 4.57 -18.64 2.58
C ASN A 98 4.25 -17.98 1.23
N GLN A 99 3.37 -16.98 1.18
CA GLN A 99 3.21 -16.15 -0.02
C GLN A 99 3.34 -14.67 0.30
N ASP A 100 4.22 -14.00 -0.43
CA ASP A 100 4.50 -12.57 -0.31
C ASP A 100 3.92 -11.82 -1.52
N LYS A 101 3.57 -10.54 -1.33
CA LYS A 101 3.07 -9.62 -2.36
C LYS A 101 1.77 -10.10 -3.01
N ILE A 102 0.87 -10.63 -2.21
CA ILE A 102 -0.41 -11.20 -2.65
C ILE A 102 -1.60 -10.49 -2.00
N TRP A 103 -2.70 -10.45 -2.75
CA TRP A 103 -4.00 -10.02 -2.27
C TRP A 103 -4.86 -11.23 -1.98
N TYR A 104 -5.55 -11.22 -0.84
CA TYR A 104 -6.59 -12.20 -0.54
C TYR A 104 -7.75 -11.54 0.21
N PHE A 105 -8.94 -12.10 0.10
CA PHE A 105 -10.08 -11.63 0.86
C PHE A 105 -10.33 -12.56 2.06
N ASP A 106 -10.22 -12.01 3.27
CA ASP A 106 -10.54 -12.69 4.52
C ASP A 106 -12.06 -12.79 4.67
N ILE A 107 -12.60 -13.99 4.49
CA ILE A 107 -14.05 -14.21 4.56
C ILE A 107 -14.61 -14.10 5.99
N ILE A 108 -13.79 -14.27 7.02
CA ILE A 108 -14.21 -14.22 8.42
C ILE A 108 -14.37 -12.77 8.84
N LYS A 109 -13.37 -11.95 8.55
CA LYS A 109 -13.38 -10.52 8.89
C LYS A 109 -14.06 -9.64 7.85
N LYS A 110 -14.30 -10.18 6.64
CA LYS A 110 -14.78 -9.45 5.46
C LYS A 110 -13.83 -8.31 5.07
N GLU A 111 -12.54 -8.58 5.16
CA GLU A 111 -11.47 -7.63 4.90
C GLU A 111 -10.68 -8.05 3.67
N LEU A 112 -10.30 -7.09 2.84
CA LEU A 112 -9.29 -7.31 1.81
C LEU A 112 -7.90 -7.13 2.44
N VAL A 113 -7.04 -8.13 2.29
CA VAL A 113 -5.72 -8.15 2.92
C VAL A 113 -4.62 -8.21 1.86
N TYR A 114 -3.62 -7.34 2.00
CA TYR A 114 -2.39 -7.39 1.24
C TYR A 114 -1.25 -7.88 2.13
N VAL A 115 -0.56 -8.94 1.70
CA VAL A 115 0.61 -9.48 2.38
C VAL A 115 1.87 -8.88 1.76
N TYR A 116 2.64 -8.12 2.52
CA TYR A 116 3.93 -7.58 2.11
C TYR A 116 5.01 -8.66 2.16
N SER A 117 6.13 -8.39 1.49
CA SER A 117 7.32 -9.22 1.66
C SER A 117 7.81 -9.18 3.11
N GLY A 118 7.97 -10.35 3.72
CA GLY A 118 8.32 -10.47 5.14
C GLY A 118 7.14 -10.54 6.11
N GLY A 119 5.94 -10.89 5.64
CA GLY A 119 4.80 -11.29 6.49
C GLY A 119 4.07 -10.15 7.21
N LYS A 120 4.34 -8.88 6.85
CA LYS A 120 3.50 -7.77 7.28
C LYS A 120 2.22 -7.76 6.45
N GLU A 121 1.11 -7.35 7.06
CA GLU A 121 -0.18 -7.29 6.39
C GLU A 121 -0.76 -5.86 6.46
N ALA A 122 -1.37 -5.42 5.36
CA ALA A 122 -2.29 -4.29 5.36
C ALA A 122 -3.71 -4.78 5.11
N ARG A 123 -4.67 -4.20 5.83
CA ARG A 123 -6.06 -4.63 5.83
C ARG A 123 -6.95 -3.48 5.40
N TYR A 124 -7.93 -3.79 4.57
CA TYR A 124 -8.85 -2.82 3.98
C TYR A 124 -10.29 -3.32 4.10
N VAL A 125 -11.19 -2.42 4.44
CA VAL A 125 -12.63 -2.70 4.46
C VAL A 125 -13.30 -1.88 3.37
N LEU A 126 -14.24 -2.52 2.67
CA LEU A 126 -15.10 -1.86 1.73
C LEU A 126 -16.19 -1.10 2.49
N VAL A 127 -16.31 0.20 2.27
CA VAL A 127 -17.33 1.03 2.90
C VAL A 127 -18.15 1.77 1.85
N SER A 128 -19.44 1.95 2.15
CA SER A 128 -20.31 2.84 1.36
C SER A 128 -20.17 4.27 1.86
N THR A 129 -19.72 5.16 0.97
CA THR A 129 -19.50 6.57 1.31
C THR A 129 -20.80 7.37 1.34
N ILE A 130 -21.91 6.78 0.89
CA ILE A 130 -23.26 7.38 0.95
C ILE A 130 -23.75 7.45 2.40
N GLN A 131 -23.30 6.53 3.26
CA GLN A 131 -23.67 6.48 4.69
C GLN A 131 -22.57 7.03 5.60
N ASN A 132 -21.30 6.97 5.17
CA ASN A 132 -20.14 7.43 5.94
C ASN A 132 -19.44 8.60 5.24
N ALA A 133 -20.00 9.80 5.37
CA ALA A 133 -19.49 11.03 4.75
C ALA A 133 -18.16 11.54 5.37
N GLU A 134 -17.77 11.04 6.54
CA GLU A 134 -16.61 11.55 7.28
C GLU A 134 -15.25 10.92 6.90
N VAL A 135 -15.22 9.81 6.14
CA VAL A 135 -14.01 8.94 6.10
C VAL A 135 -13.20 9.00 4.80
N SER A 136 -13.70 9.62 3.71
CA SER A 136 -13.04 9.52 2.39
C SER A 136 -12.99 10.83 1.60
N TYR A 137 -11.81 11.46 1.58
CA TYR A 137 -11.52 12.67 0.79
C TYR A 137 -11.37 12.41 -0.73
N LEU A 138 -11.34 11.15 -1.17
CA LEU A 138 -11.14 10.74 -2.57
C LEU A 138 -12.34 9.99 -3.18
N SER A 139 -13.50 9.98 -2.50
CA SER A 139 -14.66 9.21 -2.97
C SER A 139 -15.39 9.91 -4.11
N MET A 140 -15.14 9.46 -5.34
CA MET A 140 -15.86 9.89 -6.54
C MET A 140 -16.97 8.91 -6.95
N GLY A 141 -17.25 7.86 -6.17
CA GLY A 141 -18.05 6.71 -6.63
C GLY A 141 -18.90 5.97 -5.60
N GLY A 142 -19.20 6.51 -4.42
CA GLY A 142 -20.16 5.89 -3.48
C GLY A 142 -19.66 4.65 -2.71
N LEU A 143 -18.57 4.01 -3.14
CA LEU A 143 -17.82 2.96 -2.46
C LEU A 143 -16.35 3.35 -2.32
N ASP A 144 -15.70 3.00 -1.20
CA ASP A 144 -14.26 3.19 -1.00
C ASP A 144 -13.64 2.08 -0.13
N LEU A 145 -12.31 1.94 -0.23
CA LEU A 145 -11.48 1.07 0.59
C LEU A 145 -10.75 1.88 1.66
N ILE A 146 -11.12 1.66 2.92
CA ILE A 146 -10.50 2.33 4.07
C ILE A 146 -9.50 1.39 4.76
N PRO A 147 -8.32 1.90 5.16
CA PRO A 147 -7.36 1.09 5.92
C PRO A 147 -7.92 0.78 7.31
N VAL A 148 -7.81 -0.47 7.74
CA VAL A 148 -8.10 -0.89 9.12
C VAL A 148 -6.82 -0.70 9.93
N PRO A 149 -6.82 0.07 11.03
CA PRO A 149 -5.65 0.18 11.88
C PRO A 149 -5.31 -1.19 12.47
N ASN A 150 -4.05 -1.63 12.30
CA ASN A 150 -3.55 -2.85 12.91
C ASN A 150 -3.70 -2.75 14.43
N GLN A 151 -4.49 -3.64 15.03
CA GLN A 151 -4.58 -3.82 16.49
C GLN A 151 -3.41 -4.64 17.02
#